data_AF-A0A2M7ZQA7-F1
#
_entry.id   AF-A0A2M7ZQA7-F1
#
_cell.length_a   1.000
_cell.length_b   1.000
_cell.length_c   1.000
_cell.angle_alpha   90.00
_cell.angle_beta   90.00
_cell.angle_gamma   90.00
#
_symmetry.space_group_name_H-M   'P 1'
#
loop_
_entity.id
_entity.type
_entity.pdbx_description
1 polymer ?
#
loop_
_entity_poly.entity_id
_entity_poly.type
_entity_poly.pdbx_seq_one_letter_code
_entity_poly.pdbx_strand_id
1 'polypeptide(L)'
;GEMKYGAGTVAAEKLGAKEIVDPRPYTVKSITDTFKKYPNIGVLLPAMGYGKAQMKDLENTINRTKCDSVVIGTPIDLGRYIKINKPHTRVKYDLQEIGTITVETVLKEKGII
;
A
#
# COMPACT_ATOMS: atom_id res chain seq x y z
N GLY A 1 7.96 8.86 2.17
CA GLY A 1 6.60 8.85 2.74
C GLY A 1 5.64 9.83 2.06
N GLU A 2 6.00 10.43 0.92
CA GLU A 2 5.20 11.46 0.22
C GLU A 2 4.76 11.01 -1.18
N MET A 3 4.58 9.70 -1.37
CA MET A 3 4.20 9.21 -2.69
C MET A 3 2.68 9.32 -2.85
N LYS A 4 2.23 10.11 -3.84
CA LYS A 4 0.82 10.15 -4.29
C LYS A 4 0.33 8.78 -4.78
N TYR A 5 1.27 7.90 -5.16
CA TYR A 5 1.02 6.56 -5.69
C TYR A 5 1.86 5.54 -4.92
N GLY A 6 1.21 4.48 -4.44
CA GLY A 6 1.89 3.34 -3.81
C GLY A 6 2.01 2.15 -4.76
N ALA A 7 2.79 1.14 -4.38
CA ALA A 7 2.90 -0.09 -5.17
C ALA A 7 1.53 -0.73 -5.48
N GLY A 8 0.59 -0.64 -4.53
CA GLY A 8 -0.77 -1.13 -4.72
C GLY A 8 -1.56 -0.36 -5.78
N THR A 9 -1.42 0.97 -5.85
CA THR A 9 -2.14 1.79 -6.84
C THR A 9 -1.58 1.54 -8.24
N VAL A 10 -0.24 1.47 -8.38
CA VAL A 10 0.41 1.15 -9.66
C VAL A 10 0.00 -0.23 -10.16
N ALA A 11 -0.05 -1.23 -9.28
CA ALA A 11 -0.49 -2.57 -9.66
C ALA A 11 -1.97 -2.62 -10.07
N ALA A 12 -2.84 -1.92 -9.34
CA ALA A 12 -4.26 -1.83 -9.68
C ALA A 12 -4.46 -1.19 -11.06
N GLU A 13 -3.77 -0.09 -11.36
CA GLU A 13 -3.82 0.57 -12.67
C GLU A 13 -3.31 -0.35 -13.80
N LYS A 14 -2.14 -0.99 -13.62
CA LYS A 14 -1.55 -1.91 -14.61
C LYS A 14 -2.46 -3.11 -14.93
N LEU A 15 -3.24 -3.57 -13.94
CA LEU A 15 -4.16 -4.70 -14.09
C LEU A 15 -5.58 -4.27 -14.53
N GLY A 16 -5.77 -2.99 -14.88
CA GLY A 16 -7.03 -2.50 -15.42
C GLY A 16 -8.15 -2.35 -14.39
N ALA A 17 -7.81 -2.07 -13.12
CA ALA A 17 -8.81 -1.70 -12.13
C ALA A 17 -9.60 -0.47 -12.61
N LYS A 18 -10.93 -0.57 -12.60
CA LYS A 18 -11.82 0.49 -13.08
C LYS A 18 -11.65 1.80 -12.30
N GLU A 19 -11.46 1.69 -10.99
CA GLU A 19 -11.27 2.83 -10.10
C GLU A 19 -10.57 2.42 -8.80
N ILE A 20 -10.00 3.41 -8.10
CA ILE A 20 -9.51 3.25 -6.72
C ILE A 20 -10.55 3.87 -5.78
N VAL A 21 -11.15 3.05 -4.93
CA VAL A 21 -12.20 3.50 -4.00
C VAL A 21 -11.61 4.37 -2.90
N ASP A 22 -12.18 5.57 -2.69
CA ASP A 22 -11.82 6.42 -1.56
C ASP A 22 -12.36 5.83 -0.23
N PRO A 23 -11.47 5.47 0.73
CA PRO A 23 -11.89 4.89 2.00
C PRO A 23 -12.41 5.94 2.99
N ARG A 24 -12.23 7.25 2.76
CA ARG A 24 -12.58 8.34 3.72
C ARG A 24 -14.01 8.22 4.30
N PRO A 25 -15.06 7.88 3.54
CA PRO A 25 -16.40 7.71 4.10
C PRO A 25 -16.54 6.58 5.12
N TYR A 26 -15.55 5.68 5.18
CA TYR A 26 -15.58 4.43 5.94
C TYR A 26 -14.56 4.39 7.08
N THR A 27 -13.70 5.41 7.21
CA THR A 27 -12.63 5.43 8.22
C THR A 27 -13.17 5.49 9.64
N VAL A 28 -12.39 4.99 10.58
CA VAL A 28 -12.68 5.07 12.01
C VAL A 28 -11.47 5.57 12.78
N LYS A 29 -11.74 6.31 13.87
CA LYS A 29 -10.77 6.67 14.92
C LYS A 29 -9.41 7.11 14.36
N SER A 30 -8.34 6.36 14.63
CA SER A 30 -6.97 6.70 14.25
C SER A 30 -6.77 6.87 12.74
N ILE A 31 -7.53 6.15 11.90
CA ILE A 31 -7.47 6.32 10.45
C ILE A 31 -8.14 7.63 10.02
N THR A 32 -9.29 7.98 10.62
CA THR A 32 -9.94 9.28 10.39
C THR A 32 -9.00 10.42 10.78
N ASP A 33 -8.31 10.31 11.92
CA ASP A 33 -7.36 11.32 12.38
C ASP A 33 -6.14 11.40 11.47
N THR A 34 -5.72 10.27 10.87
CA THR A 34 -4.63 10.25 9.88
C THR A 34 -5.01 11.03 8.63
N PHE A 35 -6.22 10.87 8.09
CA PHE A 35 -6.68 11.67 6.95
C PHE A 35 -6.85 13.15 7.28
N LYS A 36 -7.22 13.52 8.51
CA LYS A 36 -7.24 14.91 8.96
C LYS A 36 -5.83 15.51 9.04
N LYS A 37 -4.87 14.74 9.57
CA LYS A 37 -3.47 15.16 9.70
C LYS A 37 -2.78 15.30 8.34
N TYR A 38 -3.15 14.46 7.38
CA TYR A 38 -2.58 14.46 6.03
C TYR A 38 -3.71 14.52 4.99
N PRO A 39 -4.29 15.70 4.74
CA PRO A 39 -5.43 15.84 3.83
C PRO A 39 -5.09 15.49 2.37
N ASN A 40 -3.82 15.66 1.99
CA ASN A 40 -3.35 15.57 0.60
C ASN A 40 -2.85 14.18 0.16
N ILE A 41 -3.06 13.12 0.96
CA ILE A 41 -2.56 11.76 0.64
C ILE A 41 -3.31 11.05 -0.50
N GLY A 42 -4.28 11.73 -1.12
CA GLY A 42 -5.12 11.13 -2.15
C GLY A 42 -6.12 10.13 -1.59
N VAL A 43 -6.53 9.15 -2.40
CA VAL A 43 -7.55 8.14 -2.07
C VAL A 43 -6.95 6.85 -1.50
N LEU A 44 -5.63 6.78 -1.32
CA LEU A 44 -4.98 5.59 -0.77
C LEU A 44 -5.26 5.47 0.74
N LEU A 45 -5.50 4.25 1.22
CA LEU A 45 -5.67 3.98 2.65
C LEU A 45 -4.28 3.95 3.33
N PRO A 46 -3.97 4.89 4.23
CA PRO A 46 -2.68 4.90 4.90
C PRO A 46 -2.60 3.77 5.93
N ALA A 47 -1.59 2.92 5.81
CA ALA A 47 -1.22 1.94 6.84
C ALA A 47 -0.16 2.56 7.76
N MET A 48 -0.60 3.40 8.71
CA MET A 48 0.29 4.08 9.65
C MET A 48 0.06 3.63 11.08
N GLY A 49 1.14 3.19 11.72
CA GLY A 49 1.13 2.68 13.09
C GLY A 49 0.59 1.26 13.18
N TYR A 50 1.29 0.42 13.96
CA TYR A 50 1.02 -1.02 14.08
C TYR A 50 0.63 -1.41 15.51
N GLY A 51 0.20 -0.46 16.33
CA GLY A 51 -0.36 -0.75 17.64
C GLY A 51 -1.67 -1.55 17.51
N LYS A 52 -2.01 -2.37 18.51
CA LYS A 52 -3.21 -3.22 18.48
C LYS A 52 -4.50 -2.45 18.12
N ALA A 53 -4.67 -1.24 18.68
CA ALA A 53 -5.82 -0.40 18.39
C ALA A 53 -5.83 0.11 16.93
N GLN A 54 -4.69 0.58 16.43
CA GLN A 54 -4.55 1.07 15.05
C GLN A 54 -4.78 -0.07 14.03
N MET A 55 -4.26 -1.26 14.32
CA MET A 55 -4.50 -2.44 13.49
C MET A 55 -5.98 -2.81 13.43
N LYS A 56 -6.70 -2.69 14.55
CA LYS A 56 -8.15 -2.92 14.58
C LYS A 56 -8.93 -1.84 13.82
N ASP A 57 -8.50 -0.58 13.92
CA ASP A 57 -9.10 0.52 13.17
C ASP A 57 -8.86 0.38 11.65
N LEU A 58 -7.68 -0.08 11.24
CA LEU A 58 -7.35 -0.42 9.86
C LEU A 58 -8.23 -1.56 9.34
N GLU A 59 -8.34 -2.66 10.10
CA GLU A 59 -9.23 -3.79 9.78
C GLU A 59 -10.68 -3.34 9.58
N ASN A 60 -11.21 -2.57 10.54
CA ASN A 60 -12.58 -2.06 10.49
C ASN A 60 -12.80 -1.14 9.27
N THR A 61 -11.83 -0.28 8.96
CA THR A 61 -11.91 0.62 7.80
C THR A 61 -11.94 -0.19 6.50
N ILE A 62 -11.04 -1.16 6.33
CA ILE A 62 -11.00 -2.04 5.15
C ILE A 62 -12.32 -2.81 4.99
N ASN A 63 -12.82 -3.39 6.08
CA ASN A 63 -14.02 -4.22 6.04
C ASN A 63 -15.30 -3.40 5.78
N ARG A 64 -15.35 -2.12 6.18
CA ARG A 64 -16.46 -1.20 5.88
C ARG A 64 -16.39 -0.59 4.48
N THR A 65 -15.20 -0.43 3.92
CA THR A 65 -15.01 0.16 2.60
C THR A 65 -15.72 -0.68 1.54
N LYS A 66 -16.55 -0.05 0.71
CA LYS A 66 -17.29 -0.71 -0.37
C LYS A 66 -16.37 -0.83 -1.60
N CYS A 67 -15.69 -1.97 -1.73
CA CYS A 67 -14.82 -2.30 -2.85
C CYS A 67 -14.90 -3.79 -3.16
N ASP A 68 -14.54 -4.17 -4.39
CA ASP A 68 -14.55 -5.57 -4.83
C ASP A 68 -13.35 -6.37 -4.30
N SER A 69 -12.20 -5.71 -4.14
CA SER A 69 -10.96 -6.34 -3.65
C SER A 69 -10.05 -5.34 -2.93
N VAL A 70 -9.06 -5.87 -2.20
CA VAL A 70 -8.07 -5.09 -1.44
C VAL A 70 -6.66 -5.42 -1.92
N VAL A 71 -5.91 -4.39 -2.31
CA VAL A 71 -4.51 -4.53 -2.73
C VAL A 71 -3.60 -4.04 -1.61
N ILE A 72 -2.86 -4.97 -1.00
CA ILE A 72 -1.92 -4.69 0.09
C ILE A 72 -0.59 -4.24 -0.52
N GLY A 73 -0.31 -2.94 -0.41
CA GLY A 73 0.93 -2.30 -0.90
C GLY A 73 2.05 -2.19 0.14
N THR A 74 1.95 -2.88 1.28
CA THR A 74 2.94 -2.80 2.37
C THR A 74 4.10 -3.80 2.22
N PRO A 75 5.31 -3.47 2.71
CA PRO A 75 6.43 -4.42 2.77
C PRO A 75 6.20 -5.61 3.71
N ILE A 76 5.27 -5.48 4.65
CA ILE A 76 4.79 -6.60 5.47
C ILE A 76 3.51 -7.18 4.87
N ASP A 77 3.24 -8.44 5.16
CA ASP A 77 1.96 -9.06 4.80
C ASP A 77 0.90 -8.74 5.85
N LEU A 78 0.13 -7.66 5.61
CA LEU A 78 -0.96 -7.26 6.50
C LEU A 78 -2.03 -8.35 6.67
N GLY A 79 -2.23 -9.22 5.67
CA GLY A 79 -3.21 -10.30 5.73
C GLY A 79 -2.92 -11.31 6.86
N ARG A 80 -1.69 -11.34 7.37
CA ARG A 80 -1.30 -12.15 8.54
C ARG A 80 -1.70 -11.56 9.88
N TYR A 81 -2.01 -10.26 9.93
CA TYR A 81 -2.20 -9.52 11.18
C TYR A 81 -3.61 -8.97 11.37
N ILE A 82 -4.37 -8.82 10.28
CA ILE A 82 -5.76 -8.34 10.29
C ILE A 82 -6.66 -9.27 9.48
N LYS A 83 -7.93 -9.36 9.89
CA LYS A 83 -8.95 -10.15 9.20
C LYS A 83 -9.64 -9.32 8.14
N ILE A 84 -9.21 -9.47 6.89
CA ILE A 84 -9.84 -8.83 5.74
C ILE A 84 -10.95 -9.74 5.22
N ASN A 85 -12.19 -9.26 5.23
CA ASN A 85 -13.37 -10.04 4.82
C ASN A 85 -13.67 -9.97 3.31
N LYS A 86 -12.71 -9.51 2.52
CA LYS A 86 -12.78 -9.33 1.07
C LYS A 86 -11.63 -10.08 0.39
N PRO A 87 -11.77 -10.42 -0.91
CA PRO A 87 -10.64 -10.86 -1.71
C PRO A 87 -9.50 -9.86 -1.60
N HIS A 88 -8.31 -10.34 -1.26
CA HIS A 88 -7.14 -9.48 -1.10
C HIS A 88 -5.89 -10.17 -1.59
N THR A 89 -4.96 -9.36 -2.09
CA THR A 89 -3.64 -9.83 -2.50
C THR A 89 -2.59 -8.82 -2.07
N ARG A 90 -1.37 -9.32 -1.86
CA ARG A 90 -0.22 -8.50 -1.55
C ARG A 90 0.62 -8.29 -2.80
N VAL A 91 0.86 -7.03 -3.11
CA VAL A 91 1.76 -6.64 -4.18
C VAL A 91 3.16 -6.51 -3.61
N LYS A 92 4.11 -7.16 -4.27
CA LYS A 92 5.53 -6.94 -4.09
C LYS A 92 6.02 -6.17 -5.30
N TYR A 93 6.84 -5.17 -5.05
CA TYR A 93 7.59 -4.50 -6.10
C TYR A 93 9.05 -4.69 -5.78
N ASP A 94 9.84 -4.84 -6.84
CA ASP A 94 11.28 -4.85 -6.76
C ASP A 94 11.81 -3.68 -7.57
N LEU A 95 12.98 -3.19 -7.20
CA LEU A 95 13.68 -2.20 -8.01
C LEU A 95 14.16 -2.91 -9.28
N GLN A 96 13.64 -2.47 -10.43
CA GLN A 96 14.19 -2.88 -11.71
C GLN A 96 15.06 -1.73 -12.23
N GLU A 97 16.37 -1.96 -12.30
CA GLU A 97 17.27 -1.03 -12.97
C GLU A 97 17.01 -1.09 -14.49
N ILE A 98 16.88 0.08 -15.11
CA ILE A 98 16.59 0.22 -16.54
C ILE A 98 17.84 0.81 -17.21
N GLY A 99 18.41 0.08 -18.17
CA GLY A 99 19.58 0.51 -18.92
C GLY A 99 20.67 -0.57 -19.00
N THR A 100 21.75 -0.27 -19.72
CA THR A 100 22.91 -1.16 -19.86
C THR A 100 23.91 -1.06 -18.71
N ILE A 101 23.88 0.04 -17.96
CA ILE A 101 24.72 0.24 -16.77
C ILE A 101 23.85 0.02 -15.54
N THR A 102 24.11 -1.08 -14.84
CA THR A 102 23.50 -1.44 -13.56
C THR A 102 24.51 -1.33 -12.43
N VAL A 103 24.05 -1.24 -11.18
CA VAL A 103 24.92 -1.32 -10.00
C VAL A 103 25.71 -2.62 -10.04
N GLU A 104 25.09 -3.72 -10.44
CA GLU A 104 25.77 -5.01 -10.62
C GLU A 104 26.92 -4.93 -11.64
N THR A 105 26.70 -4.33 -12.82
CA THR A 105 27.76 -4.21 -13.83
C THR A 105 28.93 -3.35 -13.32
N VAL A 106 28.63 -2.26 -12.61
CA VAL A 106 29.67 -1.38 -12.05
C VAL A 106 30.46 -2.09 -10.95
N LEU A 107 29.80 -2.87 -10.09
CA LEU A 107 30.47 -3.61 -9.02
C LEU A 107 31.37 -4.73 -9.57
N LYS A 108 30.93 -5.42 -10.64
CA LYS A 108 31.75 -6.40 -11.39
C LYS A 108 32.96 -5.74 -12.04
N GLU A 109 32.78 -4.60 -12.71
CA GLU A 109 33.88 -3.83 -13.31
C GLU A 109 34.92 -3.37 -12.27
N LYS A 110 34.49 -3.10 -11.04
CA LYS A 110 35.36 -2.70 -9.93
C LYS A 110 35.96 -3.87 -9.15
N GLY A 111 35.62 -5.12 -9.49
CA GLY A 111 36.11 -6.33 -8.81
C GLY A 111 35.65 -6.46 -7.36
N ILE A 112 34.52 -5.83 -7.02
CA ILE A 112 33.94 -5.89 -5.67
C ILE A 112 33.10 -7.17 -5.51
N ILE A 113 32.47 -7.62 -6.61
CA ILE A 113 31.71 -8.87 -6.73
C ILE A 113 32.09 -9.61 -8.01
#